data_AF-A0A6C0JP22-F1
#
_entry.id   AF-A0A6C0JP22-F1
#
_cell.length_a   1.000
_cell.length_b   1.000
_cell.length_c   1.000
_cell.angle_alpha   90.00
_cell.angle_beta   90.00
_cell.angle_gamma   90.00
#
_symmetry.space_group_name_H-M   'P 1'
#
loop_
_entity.id
_entity.type
_entity.pdbx_description
1 polymer ?
#
loop_
_entity_poly.entity_id
_entity_poly.type
_entity_poly.pdbx_seq_one_letter_code
_entity_poly.pdbx_strand_id
1 'polypeptide(L)'
;MLNNKGILTKKRVYNKQLLQELCVRDECIVDFTTIEKYNIQIKIDFTCKCGNKHNKTFRQIYKACGYCKICTESKKKEKVKQTCLERYNVENALTLRKVYNKQFLEELFLRDECSVNFKTIETYNRDIKVDFTCKCGNKHNKTFRQIYKAGGYCKICTESKRKKKVDQTCIKRYNVHNPSQLQEVKDKIKQTCLNNLGVPYPSQSQEVRDKSKQTSLNNFGVPHPLQSQEVRDKIKQTCIKRYNVDNPLQSQEVRDKIKQTCLNNLGVPYPSQSQEVMDKMKQTCFNNLGVSHPSQSQEVRDKSKETCFKNFGVPYPFQSQEVRDKSKQTCLERYNVENPMQDAELSEKASKKSYKLKEFKFICGNTIQVQGYEPFLLDILVKEGYTFEDILTKRTQVPEIWYEKKNNKKSRYYCDIYIPQTNTIYEVKSTWTYKNNIEVNLLKKQACIDAGFNFEFYIFDGKRNRIDENLF
;
A
#
# COMPACT_ATOMS: atom_id res chain seq x y z
N MET A 1 -16.87 40.28 -33.10
CA MET A 1 -17.60 40.39 -34.38
C MET A 1 -18.26 39.05 -34.68
N LEU A 2 -19.57 39.09 -34.95
CA LEU A 2 -20.50 37.97 -34.92
C LEU A 2 -20.14 36.86 -35.93
N ASN A 3 -20.08 35.63 -35.42
CA ASN A 3 -19.86 34.40 -36.18
C ASN A 3 -21.21 33.94 -36.77
N ASN A 4 -21.58 34.43 -37.95
CA ASN A 4 -22.74 33.94 -38.69
C ASN A 4 -22.37 32.65 -39.45
N LYS A 5 -22.44 31.51 -38.76
CA LYS A 5 -22.50 30.18 -39.39
C LYS A 5 -23.95 29.75 -39.47
N GLY A 6 -24.58 30.01 -40.61
CA GLY A 6 -25.94 29.57 -40.90
C GLY A 6 -26.46 30.11 -42.22
N ILE A 7 -25.89 29.69 -43.35
CA ILE A 7 -26.53 29.86 -44.67
C ILE A 7 -26.40 28.55 -45.45
N LEU A 8 -27.55 27.90 -45.67
CA LEU A 8 -27.76 26.83 -46.63
C LEU A 8 -27.18 27.23 -48.00
N THR A 9 -26.24 26.47 -48.52
CA THR A 9 -25.53 26.79 -49.77
C THR A 9 -26.42 26.53 -50.99
N LYS A 10 -27.15 27.56 -51.46
CA LYS A 10 -27.75 27.57 -52.80
C LYS A 10 -26.65 27.22 -53.83
N LYS A 11 -26.93 26.30 -54.75
CA LYS A 11 -26.08 26.02 -55.94
C LYS A 11 -25.85 27.36 -56.67
N ARG A 12 -24.63 27.90 -56.60
CA ARG A 12 -24.31 29.23 -57.15
C ARG A 12 -24.28 29.16 -58.68
N VAL A 13 -25.07 30.02 -59.33
CA VAL A 13 -25.17 30.10 -60.79
C VAL A 13 -24.09 31.06 -61.31
N TYR A 14 -23.24 30.58 -62.22
CA TYR A 14 -22.20 31.38 -62.88
C TYR A 14 -22.81 32.10 -64.09
N ASN A 15 -23.30 33.33 -63.92
CA ASN A 15 -23.97 34.13 -64.94
C ASN A 15 -23.28 35.50 -65.16
N LYS A 16 -23.74 36.26 -66.17
CA LYS A 16 -23.21 37.60 -66.51
C LYS A 16 -23.26 38.57 -65.32
N GLN A 17 -24.38 38.61 -64.61
CA GLN A 17 -24.59 39.48 -63.46
C GLN A 17 -23.53 39.25 -62.37
N LEU A 18 -23.29 37.99 -62.00
CA LEU A 18 -22.25 37.65 -61.04
C LEU A 18 -20.86 38.10 -61.51
N LEU A 19 -20.54 37.97 -62.80
CA LEU A 19 -19.25 38.43 -63.31
C LEU A 19 -19.12 39.96 -63.25
N GLN A 20 -20.19 40.70 -63.55
CA GLN A 20 -20.22 42.17 -63.42
C GLN A 20 -19.99 42.62 -61.98
N GLU A 21 -20.66 41.98 -61.01
CA GLU A 21 -20.46 42.26 -59.57
C GLU A 21 -18.99 42.01 -59.14
N LEU A 22 -18.38 40.92 -59.62
CA LEU A 22 -16.96 40.63 -59.34
C LEU A 22 -16.02 41.66 -59.99
N CYS A 23 -16.34 42.13 -61.19
CA CYS A 23 -15.55 43.15 -61.89
C CYS A 23 -15.57 44.48 -61.16
N VAL A 24 -16.74 44.89 -60.62
CA VAL A 24 -16.88 46.08 -59.77
C VAL A 24 -16.11 45.89 -58.46
N ARG A 25 -16.26 44.74 -57.80
CA ARG A 25 -15.57 44.41 -56.54
C ARG A 25 -14.04 44.45 -56.69
N ASP A 26 -13.54 43.95 -57.81
CA ASP A 26 -12.09 43.78 -58.04
C ASP A 26 -11.47 44.92 -58.88
N GLU A 27 -12.29 45.87 -59.34
CA GLU A 27 -11.93 46.97 -60.23
C GLU A 27 -11.19 46.48 -61.50
N CYS A 28 -11.70 45.41 -62.11
CA CYS A 28 -11.17 44.88 -63.38
C CYS A 28 -12.15 45.08 -64.53
N ILE A 29 -11.63 45.29 -65.73
CA ILE A 29 -12.42 45.56 -66.94
C ILE A 29 -12.49 44.28 -67.77
N VAL A 30 -13.69 43.86 -68.13
CA VAL A 30 -13.97 42.71 -69.00
C VAL A 30 -14.79 43.19 -70.19
N ASP A 31 -14.42 42.76 -71.39
CA ASP A 31 -15.27 42.94 -72.56
C ASP A 31 -16.32 41.82 -72.60
N PHE A 32 -17.54 42.14 -72.17
CA PHE A 32 -18.63 41.17 -72.10
C PHE A 32 -19.16 40.72 -73.47
N THR A 33 -18.82 41.43 -74.56
CA THR A 33 -19.27 41.05 -75.91
C THR A 33 -18.54 39.81 -76.42
N THR A 34 -17.35 39.53 -75.87
CA THR A 34 -16.51 38.39 -76.23
C THR A 34 -16.91 37.07 -75.55
N ILE A 35 -17.94 37.07 -74.69
CA ILE A 35 -18.33 35.91 -73.88
C ILE A 35 -19.66 35.33 -74.36
N GLU A 36 -19.61 34.23 -75.12
CA GLU A 36 -20.80 33.56 -75.67
C GLU A 36 -21.61 32.79 -74.62
N LYS A 37 -20.94 32.12 -73.67
CA LYS A 37 -21.62 31.27 -72.67
C LYS A 37 -20.93 31.28 -71.31
N TYR A 38 -21.69 31.66 -70.27
CA TYR A 38 -21.20 31.67 -68.90
C TYR A 38 -21.24 30.27 -68.29
N ASN A 39 -20.07 29.80 -67.83
CA ASN A 39 -19.94 28.58 -67.04
C ASN A 39 -18.76 28.71 -66.07
N ILE A 40 -18.62 27.76 -65.14
CA ILE A 40 -17.58 27.83 -64.09
C ILE A 40 -16.13 27.76 -64.62
N GLN A 41 -15.92 27.13 -65.78
CA GLN A 41 -14.59 26.86 -66.34
C GLN A 41 -14.16 27.85 -67.44
N ILE A 42 -15.08 28.68 -67.96
CA ILE A 42 -14.76 29.63 -69.03
C ILE A 42 -13.60 30.53 -68.62
N LYS A 43 -12.60 30.66 -69.49
CA LYS A 43 -11.52 31.63 -69.35
C LYS A 43 -12.02 32.98 -69.83
N ILE A 44 -11.84 33.98 -68.99
CA ILE A 44 -12.24 35.36 -69.24
C ILE A 44 -10.97 36.18 -69.32
N ASP A 45 -10.78 36.85 -70.45
CA ASP A 45 -9.76 37.88 -70.59
C ASP A 45 -10.26 39.16 -69.92
N PHE A 46 -9.40 39.77 -69.09
CA PHE A 46 -9.72 40.98 -68.35
C PHE A 46 -8.49 41.87 -68.23
N THR A 47 -8.73 43.17 -68.09
CA THR A 47 -7.71 44.16 -67.71
C THR A 47 -7.80 44.37 -66.20
N CYS A 48 -6.74 44.00 -65.49
CA CYS A 48 -6.63 44.24 -64.05
C CYS A 48 -6.64 45.76 -63.76
N LYS A 49 -7.00 46.18 -62.54
CA LYS A 49 -6.86 47.57 -62.05
C LYS A 49 -5.51 48.24 -62.38
N CYS A 50 -4.43 47.47 -62.44
CA CYS A 50 -3.09 47.99 -62.78
C CYS A 50 -2.83 48.17 -64.29
N GLY A 51 -3.82 47.98 -65.15
CA GLY A 51 -3.71 48.10 -66.61
C GLY A 51 -3.21 46.85 -67.34
N ASN A 52 -2.77 45.81 -66.62
CA ASN A 52 -2.28 44.58 -67.25
C ASN A 52 -3.41 43.66 -67.69
N LYS A 53 -3.36 43.23 -68.95
CA LYS A 53 -4.24 42.18 -69.49
C LYS A 53 -3.85 40.81 -68.92
N HIS A 54 -4.83 40.05 -68.48
CA HIS A 54 -4.64 38.68 -67.99
C HIS A 54 -5.89 37.86 -68.22
N ASN A 55 -5.81 36.54 -68.01
CA ASN A 55 -6.96 35.67 -68.11
C ASN A 55 -7.07 34.72 -66.93
N LYS A 56 -8.30 34.49 -66.50
CA LYS A 56 -8.63 33.59 -65.40
C LYS A 56 -9.92 32.88 -65.73
N THR A 57 -10.09 31.67 -65.23
CA THR A 57 -11.40 31.02 -65.26
C THR A 57 -12.39 31.81 -64.41
N PHE A 58 -13.68 31.77 -64.73
CA PHE A 58 -14.72 32.42 -63.93
C PHE A 58 -14.67 31.97 -62.45
N ARG A 59 -14.39 30.68 -62.20
CA ARG A 59 -14.13 30.18 -60.83
C ARG A 59 -12.97 30.88 -60.13
N GLN A 60 -11.88 31.14 -60.84
CA GLN A 60 -10.69 31.79 -60.30
C GLN A 60 -10.94 33.27 -60.01
N ILE A 61 -11.64 33.99 -60.88
CA ILE A 61 -12.06 35.39 -60.62
C ILE A 61 -12.96 35.44 -59.37
N TYR A 62 -13.91 34.50 -59.28
CA TYR A 62 -14.79 34.41 -58.12
C TYR A 62 -14.04 34.18 -56.80
N LYS A 63 -13.11 33.22 -56.78
CA LYS A 63 -12.40 32.80 -55.55
C LYS A 63 -11.19 33.67 -55.20
N ALA A 64 -10.47 34.17 -56.19
CA ALA A 64 -9.13 34.76 -56.06
C ALA A 64 -9.01 36.14 -56.73
N CYS A 65 -10.15 36.77 -57.04
CA CYS A 65 -10.30 38.09 -57.63
C CYS A 65 -9.77 38.25 -59.06
N GLY A 66 -10.28 39.26 -59.77
CA GLY A 66 -9.86 39.74 -61.09
C GLY A 66 -8.51 40.47 -61.10
N TYR A 67 -7.49 39.91 -60.45
CA TYR A 67 -6.14 40.49 -60.44
C TYR A 67 -5.20 39.79 -61.43
N CYS A 68 -4.29 40.54 -62.06
CA CYS A 68 -3.19 39.96 -62.84
C CYS A 68 -2.23 39.18 -61.93
N LYS A 69 -1.28 38.43 -62.53
CA LYS A 69 -0.28 37.64 -61.78
C LYS A 69 0.54 38.49 -60.79
N ILE A 70 0.95 39.69 -61.19
CA ILE A 70 1.76 40.61 -60.36
C ILE A 70 0.96 41.12 -59.16
N CYS A 71 -0.25 41.65 -59.40
CA CYS A 71 -1.12 42.13 -58.32
C CYS A 71 -1.54 41.01 -57.36
N THR A 72 -1.75 39.80 -57.87
CA THR A 72 -2.04 38.61 -57.05
C THR A 72 -0.87 38.31 -56.10
N GLU A 73 0.37 38.33 -56.59
CA GLU A 73 1.56 38.07 -55.77
C GLU A 73 1.81 39.20 -54.75
N SER A 74 1.60 40.46 -55.14
CA SER A 74 1.71 41.60 -54.23
C SER A 74 0.73 41.51 -53.06
N LYS A 75 -0.57 41.30 -53.33
CA LYS A 75 -1.58 41.11 -52.28
C LYS A 75 -1.31 39.88 -51.41
N LYS A 76 -0.74 38.82 -51.97
CA LYS A 76 -0.33 37.65 -51.21
C LYS A 76 0.77 37.99 -50.21
N LYS A 77 1.80 38.74 -50.61
CA LYS A 77 2.86 39.21 -49.72
C LYS A 77 2.32 40.12 -48.62
N GLU A 78 1.45 41.06 -48.97
CA GLU A 78 0.81 41.99 -48.03
C GLU A 78 -0.07 41.25 -47.01
N LYS A 79 -0.87 40.27 -47.45
CA LYS A 79 -1.69 39.44 -46.56
C LYS A 79 -0.82 38.60 -45.61
N VAL A 80 0.31 38.07 -46.07
CA VAL A 80 1.27 37.36 -45.22
C VAL A 80 1.86 38.32 -44.17
N LYS A 81 2.26 39.53 -44.58
CA LYS A 81 2.77 40.57 -43.66
C LYS A 81 1.75 40.93 -42.59
N GLN A 82 0.51 41.20 -42.99
CA GLN A 82 -0.60 41.52 -42.08
C GLN A 82 -0.87 40.37 -41.09
N THR A 83 -0.93 39.13 -41.59
CA THR A 83 -1.13 37.95 -40.73
C THR A 83 0.03 37.77 -39.73
N CYS A 84 1.27 38.08 -40.13
CA CYS A 84 2.43 38.02 -39.24
C CYS A 84 2.36 39.09 -38.15
N LEU A 85 1.96 40.31 -38.50
CA LEU A 85 1.77 41.41 -37.54
C LEU A 85 0.67 41.07 -36.52
N GLU A 86 -0.49 40.60 -36.97
CA GLU A 86 -1.62 40.25 -36.08
C GLU A 86 -1.29 39.13 -35.09
N ARG A 87 -0.52 38.12 -35.51
CA ARG A 87 -0.24 36.94 -34.68
C ARG A 87 1.03 37.04 -33.86
N TYR A 88 2.04 37.73 -34.38
CA TYR A 88 3.39 37.69 -33.84
C TYR A 88 4.01 39.08 -33.66
N ASN A 89 3.30 40.15 -34.00
CA ASN A 89 3.75 41.54 -33.93
C ASN A 89 5.07 41.80 -34.70
N VAL A 90 5.30 41.07 -35.80
CA VAL A 90 6.45 41.25 -36.69
C VAL A 90 6.01 41.14 -38.15
N GLU A 91 6.69 41.85 -39.05
CA GLU A 91 6.36 41.85 -40.48
C GLU A 91 6.69 40.53 -41.19
N ASN A 92 7.66 39.77 -40.68
CA ASN A 92 8.12 38.50 -41.24
C ASN A 92 8.39 37.49 -40.12
N ALA A 93 7.56 36.44 -40.03
CA ALA A 93 7.72 35.41 -39.00
C ALA A 93 9.06 34.63 -39.07
N LEU A 94 9.81 34.71 -40.19
CA LEU A 94 11.13 34.11 -40.30
C LEU A 94 12.17 34.79 -39.38
N THR A 95 11.96 36.06 -38.99
CA THR A 95 12.85 36.75 -38.04
C THR A 95 12.72 36.21 -36.61
N LEU A 96 11.62 35.51 -36.30
CA LEU A 96 11.42 34.81 -35.02
C LEU A 96 12.11 33.44 -34.98
N ARG A 97 12.71 33.00 -36.08
CA ARG A 97 13.32 31.67 -36.16
C ARG A 97 14.55 31.65 -35.25
N LYS A 98 14.40 31.01 -34.10
CA LYS A 98 15.49 30.87 -33.13
C LYS A 98 16.71 30.23 -33.79
N VAL A 99 17.83 30.93 -33.67
CA VAL A 99 19.13 30.44 -34.11
C VAL A 99 19.67 29.53 -33.02
N TYR A 100 19.92 28.26 -33.38
CA TYR A 100 20.49 27.27 -32.49
C TYR A 100 22.01 27.37 -32.58
N ASN A 101 22.62 28.20 -31.73
CA ASN A 101 24.07 28.42 -31.68
C ASN A 101 24.63 28.07 -30.29
N LYS A 102 25.95 28.11 -30.14
CA LYS A 102 26.65 27.82 -28.88
C LYS A 102 26.21 28.72 -27.73
N GLN A 103 26.16 30.04 -27.97
CA GLN A 103 25.77 31.04 -26.98
C GLN A 103 24.36 30.76 -26.41
N PHE A 104 23.40 30.45 -27.28
CA PHE A 104 22.05 30.11 -26.85
C PHE A 104 22.01 28.81 -26.04
N LEU A 105 22.86 27.83 -26.36
CA LEU A 105 22.98 26.62 -25.55
C LEU A 105 23.56 26.95 -24.16
N GLU A 106 24.61 27.76 -24.08
CA GLU A 106 25.21 28.23 -22.82
C GLU A 106 24.18 28.91 -21.91
N GLU A 107 23.36 29.81 -22.46
CA GLU A 107 22.29 30.48 -21.73
C GLU A 107 21.27 29.50 -21.14
N LEU A 108 20.86 28.47 -21.91
CA LEU A 108 19.92 27.46 -21.42
C LEU A 108 20.51 26.62 -20.30
N PHE A 109 21.80 26.31 -20.40
CA PHE A 109 22.50 25.52 -19.39
C PHE A 109 22.72 26.28 -18.10
N LEU A 110 22.99 27.59 -18.20
CA LEU A 110 23.01 28.49 -17.05
C LEU A 110 21.64 28.60 -16.39
N ARG A 111 20.58 28.80 -17.19
CA ARG A 111 19.17 28.87 -16.71
C ARG A 111 18.76 27.62 -15.95
N ASP A 112 19.18 26.45 -16.43
CA ASP A 112 18.77 25.16 -15.87
C ASP A 112 19.75 24.58 -14.84
N GLU A 113 20.85 25.29 -14.58
CA GLU A 113 21.94 24.89 -13.67
C GLU A 113 22.48 23.48 -14.01
N CYS A 114 22.69 23.20 -15.29
CA CYS A 114 23.26 21.94 -15.77
C CYS A 114 24.64 22.16 -16.42
N SER A 115 25.47 21.12 -16.45
CA SER A 115 26.81 21.18 -17.03
C SER A 115 26.94 20.32 -18.30
N VAL A 116 27.72 20.80 -19.26
CA VAL A 116 27.99 20.13 -20.54
C VAL A 116 29.45 20.33 -20.93
N ASN A 117 30.01 19.34 -21.61
CA ASN A 117 31.31 19.50 -22.25
C ASN A 117 31.11 20.02 -23.68
N PHE A 118 31.26 21.33 -23.89
CA PHE A 118 31.08 21.92 -25.23
C PHE A 118 32.09 21.44 -26.27
N LYS A 119 33.23 20.85 -25.85
CA LYS A 119 34.23 20.30 -26.78
C LYS A 119 33.72 19.08 -27.54
N THR A 120 32.70 18.39 -27.02
CA THR A 120 32.11 17.21 -27.68
C THR A 120 31.01 17.58 -28.69
N ILE A 121 30.78 18.87 -28.94
CA ILE A 121 29.72 19.36 -29.83
C ILE A 121 30.35 19.99 -31.07
N GLU A 122 30.29 19.27 -32.20
CA GLU A 122 30.90 19.70 -33.46
C GLU A 122 30.06 20.74 -34.21
N THR A 123 28.73 20.62 -34.18
CA THR A 123 27.81 21.53 -34.87
C THR A 123 26.63 21.91 -33.99
N TYR A 124 26.07 23.09 -34.20
CA TYR A 124 24.89 23.54 -33.45
C TYR A 124 23.69 23.59 -34.39
N ASN A 125 22.72 22.71 -34.14
CA ASN A 125 21.46 22.71 -34.86
C ASN A 125 20.31 22.33 -33.91
N ARG A 126 19.08 22.39 -34.39
CA ARG A 126 17.87 22.16 -33.58
C ARG A 126 17.81 20.76 -32.97
N ASP A 127 18.27 19.76 -33.71
CA ASP A 127 18.00 18.36 -33.46
C ASP A 127 19.25 17.60 -32.95
N ILE A 128 20.38 18.29 -32.80
CA ILE A 128 21.58 17.73 -32.17
C ILE A 128 21.26 17.25 -30.76
N LYS A 129 21.67 16.02 -30.46
CA LYS A 129 21.65 15.46 -29.12
C LYS A 129 22.85 15.97 -28.34
N VAL A 130 22.57 16.54 -27.19
CA VAL A 130 23.58 17.07 -26.27
C VAL A 130 23.57 16.18 -25.04
N ASP A 131 24.71 15.58 -24.73
CA ASP A 131 24.95 14.88 -23.47
C ASP A 131 25.30 15.90 -22.39
N PHE A 132 24.62 15.84 -21.25
CA PHE A 132 24.78 16.78 -20.15
C PHE A 132 24.63 16.13 -18.78
N THR A 133 25.09 16.83 -17.76
CA THR A 133 24.85 16.49 -16.36
C THR A 133 23.82 17.46 -15.79
N CYS A 134 22.69 16.92 -15.36
CA CYS A 134 21.62 17.69 -14.71
C CYS A 134 22.10 18.25 -13.36
N LYS A 135 21.46 19.32 -12.84
CA LYS A 135 21.65 19.83 -11.46
C LYS A 135 21.72 18.76 -10.35
N CYS A 136 21.02 17.63 -10.52
CA CYS A 136 21.05 16.53 -9.55
C CYS A 136 22.25 15.57 -9.69
N GLY A 137 23.21 15.86 -10.56
CA GLY A 137 24.39 15.02 -10.83
C GLY A 137 24.15 13.89 -11.84
N ASN A 138 22.91 13.62 -12.25
CA ASN A 138 22.61 12.57 -13.21
C ASN A 138 22.95 12.98 -14.64
N LYS A 139 23.68 12.11 -15.34
CA LYS A 139 23.95 12.24 -16.78
C LYS A 139 22.69 11.93 -17.59
N HIS A 140 22.41 12.72 -18.61
CA HIS A 140 21.30 12.50 -19.53
C HIS A 140 21.59 13.13 -20.89
N ASN A 141 20.74 12.86 -21.87
CA ASN A 141 20.84 13.49 -23.17
C ASN A 141 19.48 13.92 -23.68
N LYS A 142 19.49 15.06 -24.37
CA LYS A 142 18.31 15.65 -24.99
C LYS A 142 18.74 16.35 -26.26
N THR A 143 17.80 16.46 -27.20
CA THR A 143 18.00 17.35 -28.34
C THR A 143 18.04 18.81 -27.87
N PHE A 144 18.77 19.68 -28.57
CA PHE A 144 18.81 21.11 -28.27
C PHE A 144 17.38 21.71 -28.20
N ARG A 145 16.49 21.31 -29.12
CA ARG A 145 15.07 21.69 -29.05
C ARG A 145 14.38 21.27 -27.74
N GLN A 146 14.64 20.05 -27.25
CA GLN A 146 14.05 19.56 -25.99
C GLN A 146 14.62 20.32 -24.79
N ILE A 147 15.91 20.63 -24.78
CA ILE A 147 16.55 21.45 -23.74
C ILE A 147 15.92 22.85 -23.72
N TYR A 148 15.71 23.46 -24.89
CA TYR A 148 15.03 24.74 -25.00
C TYR A 148 13.60 24.69 -24.41
N LYS A 149 12.79 23.70 -24.81
CA LYS A 149 11.36 23.62 -24.46
C LYS A 149 11.08 23.13 -23.05
N ALA A 150 11.82 22.14 -22.59
CA ALA A 150 11.54 21.40 -21.35
C ALA A 150 12.68 21.51 -20.32
N GLY A 151 13.82 22.06 -20.72
CA GLY A 151 15.00 22.25 -19.88
C GLY A 151 16.00 21.10 -19.89
N GLY A 152 17.25 21.42 -19.53
CA GLY A 152 18.39 20.54 -19.32
C GLY A 152 18.28 19.69 -18.05
N TYR A 153 17.16 18.97 -17.90
CA TYR A 153 16.89 18.12 -16.74
C TYR A 153 16.94 16.64 -17.11
N CYS A 154 17.39 15.78 -16.19
CA CYS A 154 17.29 14.33 -16.33
C CYS A 154 15.80 13.88 -16.28
N LYS A 155 15.55 12.59 -16.55
CA LYS A 155 14.19 12.00 -16.51
C LYS A 155 13.50 12.20 -15.16
N ILE A 156 14.22 12.03 -14.05
CA ILE A 156 13.70 12.17 -12.68
C ILE A 156 13.31 13.62 -12.38
N CYS A 157 14.21 14.57 -12.64
CA CYS A 157 13.94 15.99 -12.42
C CYS A 157 12.82 16.52 -13.32
N THR A 158 12.75 16.06 -14.57
CA THR A 158 11.66 16.40 -15.50
C THR A 158 10.32 15.94 -14.94
N GLU A 159 10.25 14.70 -14.44
CA GLU A 159 9.04 14.12 -13.86
C GLU A 159 8.63 14.85 -12.56
N SER A 160 9.59 15.17 -11.69
CA SER A 160 9.34 15.95 -10.47
C SER A 160 8.76 17.34 -10.77
N LYS A 161 9.35 18.07 -11.72
CA LYS A 161 8.81 19.37 -12.16
C LYS A 161 7.42 19.26 -12.77
N ARG A 162 7.18 18.22 -13.57
CA ARG A 162 5.85 17.95 -14.14
C ARG A 162 4.81 17.76 -13.04
N LYS A 163 5.09 16.94 -12.03
CA LYS A 163 4.18 16.73 -10.88
C LYS A 163 3.88 18.04 -10.16
N LYS A 164 4.89 18.85 -9.84
CA LYS A 164 4.69 20.16 -9.21
C LYS A 164 3.81 21.10 -10.05
N LYS A 165 4.02 21.13 -11.37
CA LYS A 165 3.21 21.95 -12.27
C LYS A 165 1.76 21.48 -12.35
N VAL A 166 1.54 20.16 -12.40
CA VAL A 166 0.19 19.58 -12.36
C VAL A 166 -0.50 19.97 -11.06
N ASP A 167 0.18 19.79 -9.93
CA ASP A 167 -0.31 20.15 -8.61
C ASP A 167 -0.72 21.63 -8.51
N GLN A 168 0.19 22.55 -8.89
CA GLN A 168 -0.10 23.99 -8.95
C GLN A 168 -1.29 24.32 -9.86
N THR A 169 -1.42 23.63 -10.99
CA THR A 169 -2.53 23.84 -11.93
C THR A 169 -3.84 23.34 -11.34
N CYS A 170 -3.82 22.20 -10.65
CA CYS A 170 -4.97 21.63 -9.96
C CYS A 170 -5.43 22.56 -8.83
N ILE A 171 -4.52 23.06 -7.99
CA ILE A 171 -4.81 24.05 -6.96
C ILE A 171 -5.41 25.31 -7.59
N LYS A 172 -4.79 25.87 -8.64
CA LYS A 172 -5.27 27.10 -9.29
C LYS A 172 -6.68 26.95 -9.89
N ARG A 173 -7.01 25.78 -10.45
CA ARG A 173 -8.29 25.56 -11.15
C ARG A 173 -9.40 25.02 -10.27
N TYR A 174 -9.06 24.22 -9.27
CA TYR A 174 -10.00 23.41 -8.51
C TYR A 174 -9.85 23.55 -6.99
N ASN A 175 -8.88 24.36 -6.52
CA ASN A 175 -8.53 24.52 -5.10
C ASN A 175 -8.22 23.20 -4.38
N VAL A 176 -7.83 22.16 -5.12
CA VAL A 176 -7.44 20.84 -4.60
C VAL A 176 -6.21 20.33 -5.34
N HIS A 177 -5.39 19.52 -4.66
CA HIS A 177 -4.19 18.91 -5.24
C HIS A 177 -4.52 17.85 -6.31
N ASN A 178 -5.72 17.25 -6.23
CA ASN A 178 -6.18 16.24 -7.18
C ASN A 178 -7.69 16.39 -7.42
N PRO A 179 -8.16 16.56 -8.67
CA PRO A 179 -9.58 16.70 -8.99
C PRO A 179 -10.46 15.55 -8.49
N SER A 180 -9.93 14.33 -8.33
CA SER A 180 -10.67 13.20 -7.76
C SER A 180 -11.06 13.36 -6.28
N GLN A 181 -10.52 14.37 -5.59
CA GLN A 181 -10.96 14.74 -4.24
C GLN A 181 -12.32 15.42 -4.25
N LEU A 182 -12.68 16.11 -5.33
CA LEU A 182 -13.94 16.82 -5.48
C LEU A 182 -15.11 15.84 -5.47
N GLN A 183 -16.15 16.16 -4.70
CA GLN A 183 -17.32 15.31 -4.54
C GLN A 183 -18.04 15.11 -5.88
N GLU A 184 -18.21 16.16 -6.68
CA GLU A 184 -18.79 16.08 -8.02
C GLU A 184 -18.07 15.07 -8.94
N VAL A 185 -16.75 14.98 -8.84
CA VAL A 185 -15.95 14.04 -9.65
C VAL A 185 -16.18 12.61 -9.15
N LYS A 186 -16.21 12.41 -7.83
CA LYS A 186 -16.53 11.10 -7.23
C LYS A 186 -17.93 10.63 -7.62
N ASP A 187 -18.91 11.53 -7.60
CA ASP A 187 -20.30 11.21 -7.92
C ASP A 187 -20.48 10.92 -9.41
N LYS A 188 -19.81 11.66 -10.30
CA LYS A 188 -19.76 11.33 -11.73
C LYS A 188 -19.13 9.95 -11.99
N ILE A 189 -18.06 9.59 -11.27
CA ILE A 189 -17.45 8.27 -11.38
C ILE A 189 -18.44 7.18 -10.94
N LYS A 190 -19.09 7.35 -9.79
CA LYS A 190 -20.11 6.41 -9.29
C LYS A 190 -21.27 6.27 -10.28
N GLN A 191 -21.79 7.38 -10.80
CA GLN A 191 -22.89 7.36 -11.77
C GLN A 191 -22.49 6.64 -13.06
N THR A 192 -21.27 6.86 -13.54
CA THR A 192 -20.75 6.16 -14.72
C THR A 192 -20.64 4.65 -14.46
N CYS A 193 -20.21 4.25 -13.26
CA CYS A 193 -20.15 2.84 -12.88
C CYS A 193 -21.56 2.23 -12.76
N LEU A 194 -22.52 2.95 -12.18
CA LEU A 194 -23.91 2.52 -12.10
C LEU A 194 -24.51 2.33 -13.50
N ASN A 195 -24.31 3.30 -14.40
CA ASN A 195 -24.83 3.23 -15.76
C ASN A 195 -24.26 2.05 -16.57
N ASN A 196 -22.97 1.74 -16.37
CA ASN A 196 -22.27 0.73 -17.18
C ASN A 196 -22.31 -0.67 -16.56
N LEU A 197 -22.31 -0.78 -15.23
CA LEU A 197 -22.12 -2.05 -14.50
C LEU A 197 -23.23 -2.33 -13.48
N GLY A 198 -24.21 -1.43 -13.32
CA GLY A 198 -25.29 -1.57 -12.32
C GLY A 198 -24.85 -1.40 -10.87
N VAL A 199 -23.57 -1.13 -10.61
CA VAL A 199 -22.99 -1.01 -9.26
C VAL A 199 -22.14 0.25 -9.12
N PRO A 200 -22.05 0.86 -7.93
CA PRO A 200 -21.31 2.11 -7.74
C PRO A 200 -19.79 1.96 -7.85
N TYR A 201 -19.27 0.74 -7.73
CA TYR A 201 -17.84 0.45 -7.82
C TYR A 201 -17.57 -0.79 -8.68
N PRO A 202 -16.60 -0.76 -9.62
CA PRO A 202 -16.33 -1.88 -10.51
C PRO A 202 -16.04 -3.20 -9.78
N SER A 203 -15.36 -3.15 -8.63
CA SER A 203 -15.03 -4.34 -7.84
C SER A 203 -16.24 -5.09 -7.26
N GLN A 204 -17.41 -4.45 -7.21
CA GLN A 204 -18.66 -5.07 -6.77
C GLN A 204 -19.36 -5.81 -7.91
N SER A 205 -19.04 -5.49 -9.16
CA SER A 205 -19.65 -6.15 -10.33
C SER A 205 -19.12 -7.58 -10.45
N GLN A 206 -20.04 -8.53 -10.55
CA GLN A 206 -19.69 -9.94 -10.72
C GLN A 206 -18.88 -10.17 -12.00
N GLU A 207 -19.25 -9.50 -13.09
CA GLU A 207 -18.53 -9.55 -14.37
C GLU A 207 -17.05 -9.15 -14.22
N VAL A 208 -16.77 -8.06 -13.50
CA VAL A 208 -15.40 -7.57 -13.27
C VAL A 208 -14.60 -8.54 -12.39
N ARG A 209 -15.26 -9.13 -11.38
CA ARG A 209 -14.63 -10.13 -10.50
C ARG A 209 -14.28 -11.40 -11.26
N ASP A 210 -15.15 -11.87 -12.14
CA ASP A 210 -14.91 -13.09 -12.92
C ASP A 210 -13.86 -12.87 -14.01
N LYS A 211 -13.87 -11.72 -14.70
CA LYS A 211 -12.76 -11.32 -15.60
C LYS A 211 -11.41 -11.26 -14.87
N SER A 212 -11.39 -10.73 -13.64
CA SER A 212 -10.16 -10.70 -12.83
C SER A 212 -9.67 -12.10 -12.45
N LYS A 213 -10.57 -13.00 -12.04
CA LYS A 213 -10.24 -14.40 -11.74
C LYS A 213 -9.72 -15.12 -12.99
N GLN A 214 -10.38 -14.96 -14.14
CA GLN A 214 -9.96 -15.60 -15.39
C GLN A 214 -8.58 -15.11 -15.83
N THR A 215 -8.32 -13.80 -15.71
CA THR A 215 -7.00 -13.24 -16.02
C THR A 215 -5.92 -13.80 -15.08
N SER A 216 -6.24 -13.97 -13.79
CA SER A 216 -5.33 -14.60 -12.83
C SER A 216 -5.09 -16.07 -13.14
N LEU A 217 -6.12 -16.82 -13.52
CA LEU A 217 -6.00 -18.22 -13.96
C LEU A 217 -5.11 -18.34 -15.19
N ASN A 218 -5.32 -17.50 -16.21
CA ASN A 218 -4.53 -17.53 -17.44
C ASN A 218 -3.05 -17.20 -17.17
N ASN A 219 -2.76 -16.24 -16.28
CA ASN A 219 -1.40 -15.78 -16.03
C ASN A 219 -0.65 -16.62 -15.00
N PHE A 220 -1.34 -17.19 -14.01
CA PHE A 220 -0.71 -17.79 -12.82
C PHE A 220 -1.24 -19.18 -12.47
N GLY A 221 -2.20 -19.72 -13.23
CA GLY A 221 -2.84 -21.02 -12.95
C GLY A 221 -3.74 -21.06 -11.72
N VAL A 222 -3.94 -19.92 -11.04
CA VAL A 222 -4.71 -19.81 -9.79
C VAL A 222 -5.67 -18.62 -9.85
N PRO A 223 -6.85 -18.69 -9.20
CA PRO A 223 -7.86 -17.62 -9.24
C PRO A 223 -7.42 -16.33 -8.54
N HIS A 224 -6.43 -16.41 -7.64
CA HIS A 224 -5.87 -15.25 -6.95
C HIS A 224 -4.34 -15.27 -7.02
N PRO A 225 -3.67 -14.19 -7.46
CA PRO A 225 -2.22 -14.19 -7.68
C PRO A 225 -1.41 -14.60 -6.45
N LEU A 226 -1.85 -14.23 -5.25
CA LEU A 226 -1.18 -14.59 -3.99
C LEU A 226 -1.29 -16.07 -3.62
N GLN A 227 -2.04 -16.89 -4.36
CA GLN A 227 -2.01 -18.35 -4.20
C GLN A 227 -0.87 -18.98 -5.00
N SER A 228 -0.36 -18.30 -6.03
CA SER A 228 0.75 -18.78 -6.84
C SER A 228 2.05 -18.70 -6.04
N GLN A 229 2.78 -19.81 -6.00
CA GLN A 229 4.07 -19.88 -5.32
C GLN A 229 5.09 -18.92 -5.96
N GLU A 230 5.10 -18.81 -7.29
CA GLU A 230 5.96 -17.87 -8.02
C GLU A 230 5.76 -16.42 -7.57
N VAL A 231 4.50 -16.00 -7.38
CA VAL A 231 4.17 -14.65 -6.93
C VAL A 231 4.62 -14.43 -5.49
N ARG A 232 4.42 -15.42 -4.60
CA ARG A 232 4.88 -15.35 -3.22
C ARG A 232 6.40 -15.23 -3.13
N ASP A 233 7.13 -16.00 -3.93
CA ASP A 233 8.59 -15.97 -3.91
C ASP A 233 9.15 -14.66 -4.47
N LYS A 234 8.54 -14.10 -5.52
CA LYS A 234 8.89 -12.74 -6.00
C LYS A 234 8.67 -11.67 -4.93
N ILE A 235 7.59 -11.78 -4.15
CA ILE A 235 7.33 -10.87 -3.02
C ILE A 235 8.42 -11.00 -1.97
N LYS A 236 8.76 -12.23 -1.53
CA LYS A 236 9.83 -12.48 -0.56
C LYS A 236 11.16 -11.93 -1.04
N GLN A 237 11.56 -12.21 -2.28
CA GLN A 237 12.81 -11.72 -2.87
C GLN A 237 12.87 -10.19 -2.92
N THR A 238 11.74 -9.54 -3.23
CA THR A 238 11.66 -8.07 -3.22
C THR A 238 11.83 -7.52 -1.80
N CYS A 239 11.26 -8.19 -0.79
CA CYS A 239 11.39 -7.79 0.61
C CYS A 239 12.84 -7.99 1.09
N ILE A 240 13.46 -9.13 0.77
CA ILE A 240 14.86 -9.41 1.09
C ILE A 240 15.78 -8.36 0.46
N LYS A 241 15.60 -8.06 -0.84
CA LYS A 241 16.41 -7.05 -1.54
C LYS A 241 16.30 -5.65 -0.94
N ARG A 242 15.13 -5.28 -0.41
CA ARG A 242 14.86 -3.92 0.09
C ARG A 242 15.13 -3.75 1.58
N TYR A 243 14.84 -4.78 2.37
CA TYR A 243 14.77 -4.69 3.83
C TYR A 243 15.60 -5.79 4.53
N ASN A 244 16.29 -6.65 3.78
CA ASN A 244 17.06 -7.79 4.28
C ASN A 244 16.24 -8.79 5.12
N VAL A 245 14.92 -8.81 4.93
CA VAL A 245 13.96 -9.72 5.60
C VAL A 245 12.90 -10.17 4.61
N ASP A 246 12.32 -11.36 4.81
CA ASP A 246 11.31 -11.93 3.90
C ASP A 246 9.90 -11.32 4.07
N ASN A 247 9.67 -10.65 5.20
CA ASN A 247 8.45 -9.92 5.52
C ASN A 247 8.81 -8.50 5.99
N PRO A 248 8.26 -7.45 5.36
CA PRO A 248 8.53 -6.06 5.75
C PRO A 248 8.27 -5.78 7.23
N LEU A 249 7.29 -6.44 7.85
CA LEU A 249 6.98 -6.27 9.27
C LEU A 249 8.02 -6.88 10.22
N GLN A 250 9.01 -7.61 9.74
CA GLN A 250 10.18 -8.02 10.54
C GLN A 250 11.27 -6.94 10.55
N SER A 251 11.30 -6.05 9.55
CA SER A 251 12.27 -4.97 9.48
C SER A 251 11.99 -3.92 10.55
N GLN A 252 13.02 -3.61 11.35
CA GLN A 252 12.94 -2.59 12.37
C GLN A 252 12.62 -1.21 11.78
N GLU A 253 13.22 -0.88 10.63
CA GLU A 253 12.96 0.37 9.89
C GLU A 253 11.46 0.53 9.56
N VAL A 254 10.83 -0.54 9.08
CA VAL A 254 9.40 -0.52 8.72
C VAL A 254 8.54 -0.37 9.98
N ARG A 255 8.87 -1.08 11.07
CA ARG A 255 8.15 -0.97 12.35
C ARG A 255 8.21 0.44 12.92
N ASP A 256 9.38 1.07 12.86
CA ASP A 256 9.57 2.42 13.42
C ASP A 256 8.85 3.48 12.56
N LYS A 257 8.84 3.32 11.23
CA LYS A 257 8.02 4.16 10.34
C LYS A 257 6.51 4.04 10.63
N ILE A 258 6.02 2.83 10.91
CA ILE A 258 4.62 2.61 11.31
C ILE A 258 4.34 3.34 12.62
N LYS A 259 5.17 3.15 13.65
CA LYS A 259 5.01 3.82 14.95
C LYS A 259 5.04 5.34 14.81
N GLN A 260 5.98 5.88 14.05
CA GLN A 260 6.09 7.33 13.84
C GLN A 260 4.85 7.90 13.13
N THR A 261 4.31 7.16 12.15
CA THR A 261 3.09 7.57 11.45
C THR A 261 1.89 7.56 12.40
N CYS A 262 1.78 6.55 13.26
CA CYS A 262 0.74 6.49 14.29
C CYS A 262 0.90 7.62 15.32
N LEU A 263 2.11 7.92 15.77
CA LEU A 263 2.38 9.04 16.68
C LEU A 263 1.98 10.38 16.05
N ASN A 264 2.37 10.62 14.79
CA ASN A 264 2.06 11.87 14.09
C ASN A 264 0.55 12.06 13.89
N ASN A 265 -0.19 10.98 13.64
CA ASN A 265 -1.61 11.07 13.27
C ASN A 265 -2.56 10.91 14.47
N LEU A 266 -2.16 10.14 15.50
CA LEU A 266 -3.02 9.72 16.60
C LEU A 266 -2.44 10.02 17.99
N GLY A 267 -1.21 10.55 18.07
CA GLY A 267 -0.52 10.82 19.34
C GLY A 267 -0.06 9.57 20.11
N VAL A 268 -0.31 8.36 19.57
CA VAL A 268 0.00 7.07 20.21
C VAL A 268 0.74 6.15 19.24
N PRO A 269 1.62 5.27 19.74
CA PRO A 269 2.43 4.39 18.87
C PRO A 269 1.62 3.29 18.18
N TYR A 270 0.42 2.96 18.68
CA TYR A 270 -0.44 1.94 18.10
C TYR A 270 -1.90 2.41 18.02
N PRO A 271 -2.62 2.17 16.91
CA PRO A 271 -4.01 2.65 16.75
C PRO A 271 -4.96 2.16 17.85
N SER A 272 -4.77 0.95 18.37
CA SER A 272 -5.60 0.38 19.43
C SER A 272 -5.46 1.10 20.79
N GLN A 273 -4.45 1.95 20.96
CA GLN A 273 -4.29 2.78 22.15
C GLN A 273 -4.99 4.15 22.02
N SER A 274 -5.43 4.51 20.81
CA SER A 274 -6.15 5.76 20.58
C SER A 274 -7.60 5.57 20.99
N GLN A 275 -8.06 6.40 21.92
CA GLN A 275 -9.44 6.40 22.38
C GLN A 275 -10.41 6.68 21.22
N GLU A 276 -10.06 7.61 20.33
CA GLU A 276 -10.86 7.91 19.13
C GLU A 276 -11.06 6.68 18.23
N VAL A 277 -9.99 5.92 17.99
CA VAL A 277 -10.07 4.69 17.17
C VAL A 277 -10.93 3.65 17.88
N MET A 278 -10.76 3.47 19.19
CA MET A 278 -11.55 2.52 19.98
C MET A 278 -13.05 2.87 19.97
N ASP A 279 -13.40 4.15 20.08
CA ASP A 279 -14.79 4.58 20.08
C ASP A 279 -15.43 4.45 18.69
N LYS A 280 -14.69 4.76 17.62
CA LYS A 280 -15.13 4.49 16.24
C LYS A 280 -15.36 3.00 15.99
N MET A 281 -14.51 2.12 16.51
CA MET A 281 -14.69 0.68 16.42
C MET A 281 -15.96 0.22 17.14
N LYS A 282 -16.18 0.68 18.38
CA LYS A 282 -17.40 0.39 19.14
C LYS A 282 -18.65 0.90 18.45
N GLN A 283 -18.64 2.14 17.95
CA GLN A 283 -19.78 2.72 17.24
C GLN A 283 -20.12 1.96 15.96
N THR A 284 -19.09 1.56 15.19
CA THR A 284 -19.30 0.76 13.98
C THR A 284 -19.89 -0.61 14.32
N CYS A 285 -19.39 -1.25 15.37
CA CYS A 285 -19.95 -2.51 15.86
C CYS A 285 -21.40 -2.34 16.32
N PHE A 286 -21.71 -1.26 17.04
CA PHE A 286 -23.05 -0.96 17.52
C PHE A 286 -24.03 -0.70 16.37
N ASN A 287 -23.63 0.11 15.38
CA ASN A 287 -24.46 0.40 14.20
C ASN A 287 -24.79 -0.87 13.40
N ASN A 288 -23.86 -1.82 13.32
CA ASN A 288 -24.02 -3.02 12.52
C ASN A 288 -24.68 -4.17 13.27
N LEU A 289 -24.43 -4.30 14.58
CA LEU A 289 -24.78 -5.49 15.38
C LEU A 289 -25.54 -5.18 16.67
N GLY A 290 -25.82 -3.91 16.98
CA GLY A 290 -26.49 -3.47 18.21
C GLY A 290 -25.67 -3.66 19.50
N VAL A 291 -24.40 -4.10 19.39
CA VAL A 291 -23.53 -4.41 20.54
C VAL A 291 -22.17 -3.73 20.40
N SER A 292 -21.49 -3.51 21.52
CA SER A 292 -20.18 -2.82 21.55
C SER A 292 -19.02 -3.69 21.05
N HIS A 293 -19.16 -5.01 21.09
CA HIS A 293 -18.14 -5.96 20.66
C HIS A 293 -18.78 -7.09 19.84
N PRO A 294 -18.18 -7.53 18.71
CA PRO A 294 -18.79 -8.55 17.85
C PRO A 294 -19.06 -9.87 18.57
N SER A 295 -18.20 -10.24 19.53
CA SER A 295 -18.36 -11.46 20.33
C SER A 295 -19.55 -11.45 21.30
N GLN A 296 -20.20 -10.30 21.51
CA GLN A 296 -21.44 -10.19 22.27
C GLN A 296 -22.68 -10.44 21.41
N SER A 297 -22.56 -10.27 20.08
CA SER A 297 -23.68 -10.46 19.16
C SER A 297 -24.02 -11.94 19.04
N GLN A 298 -25.29 -12.26 19.24
CA GLN A 298 -25.78 -13.62 19.09
C GLN A 298 -25.64 -14.11 17.64
N GLU A 299 -25.90 -13.24 16.66
CA GLU A 299 -25.71 -13.53 15.24
C GLU A 299 -24.26 -13.97 14.93
N VAL A 300 -23.27 -13.26 15.47
CA VAL A 300 -21.84 -13.58 15.26
C VAL A 300 -21.48 -14.92 15.92
N ARG A 301 -22.02 -15.19 17.11
CA ARG A 301 -21.81 -16.45 17.82
C ARG A 301 -22.40 -17.63 17.06
N ASP A 302 -23.60 -17.48 16.51
CA ASP A 302 -24.28 -18.55 15.78
C ASP A 302 -23.59 -18.84 14.45
N LYS A 303 -23.19 -17.79 13.69
CA LYS A 303 -22.35 -17.96 12.49
C LYS A 303 -21.03 -18.66 12.77
N SER A 304 -20.41 -18.35 13.92
CA SER A 304 -19.18 -19.01 14.35
C SER A 304 -19.39 -20.50 14.62
N LYS A 305 -20.48 -20.87 15.30
CA LYS A 305 -20.87 -22.27 15.54
C LYS A 305 -21.22 -23.00 14.26
N GLU A 306 -21.98 -22.38 13.36
CA GLU A 306 -22.36 -22.96 12.05
C GLU A 306 -21.12 -23.24 11.21
N THR A 307 -20.17 -22.29 11.14
CA THR A 307 -18.91 -22.48 10.43
C THR A 307 -18.09 -23.61 11.03
N CYS A 308 -18.04 -23.69 12.36
CA CYS A 308 -17.36 -24.78 13.07
C CYS A 308 -18.02 -26.13 12.77
N PHE A 309 -19.36 -26.18 12.77
CA PHE A 309 -20.14 -27.38 12.48
C PHE A 309 -19.92 -27.84 11.03
N LYS A 310 -19.92 -26.91 10.06
CA LYS A 310 -19.64 -27.21 8.66
C LYS A 310 -18.25 -27.80 8.44
N ASN A 311 -17.25 -27.29 9.16
CA ASN A 311 -15.86 -27.69 8.97
C ASN A 311 -15.49 -28.95 9.78
N PHE A 312 -16.08 -29.13 10.97
CA PHE A 312 -15.62 -30.12 11.95
C PHE A 312 -16.76 -30.97 12.56
N GLY A 313 -18.01 -30.77 12.15
CA GLY A 313 -19.18 -31.50 12.68
C GLY A 313 -19.57 -31.15 14.12
N VAL A 314 -18.91 -30.16 14.74
CA VAL A 314 -19.12 -29.76 16.14
C VAL A 314 -19.22 -28.24 16.29
N PRO A 315 -19.97 -27.72 17.27
CA PRO A 315 -20.13 -26.27 17.44
C PRO A 315 -18.87 -25.55 17.94
N TYR A 316 -17.89 -26.26 18.52
CA TYR A 316 -16.66 -25.68 19.05
C TYR A 316 -15.42 -26.48 18.59
N PRO A 317 -14.33 -25.83 18.12
CA PRO A 317 -13.22 -26.53 17.47
C PRO A 317 -12.60 -27.61 18.36
N PHE A 318 -12.38 -27.32 19.64
CA PHE A 318 -11.78 -28.27 20.59
C PHE A 318 -12.72 -29.40 21.03
N GLN A 319 -13.94 -29.50 20.52
CA GLN A 319 -14.76 -30.72 20.64
C GLN A 319 -14.42 -31.74 19.56
N SER A 320 -13.85 -31.30 18.42
CA SER A 320 -13.43 -32.19 17.34
C SER A 320 -12.17 -32.94 17.75
N GLN A 321 -12.19 -34.26 17.54
CA GLN A 321 -11.04 -35.11 17.80
C GLN A 321 -9.89 -34.78 16.84
N GLU A 322 -10.18 -34.50 15.57
CA GLU A 322 -9.19 -34.06 14.57
C GLU A 322 -8.41 -32.83 15.04
N VAL A 323 -9.11 -31.82 15.57
CA VAL A 323 -8.47 -30.59 16.07
C VAL A 323 -7.60 -30.88 17.29
N ARG A 324 -8.05 -31.76 18.19
CA ARG A 324 -7.25 -32.19 19.36
C ARG A 324 -6.01 -32.94 18.95
N ASP A 325 -6.11 -33.88 18.02
CA ASP A 325 -4.99 -34.69 17.56
C ASP A 325 -3.95 -33.84 16.83
N LYS A 326 -4.41 -32.91 15.98
CA LYS A 326 -3.52 -31.94 15.34
C LYS A 326 -2.80 -31.03 16.35
N SER A 327 -3.51 -30.61 17.40
CA SER A 327 -2.90 -29.85 18.50
C SER A 327 -1.83 -30.67 19.22
N LYS A 328 -2.09 -31.95 19.52
CA LYS A 328 -1.12 -32.86 20.15
C LYS A 328 0.09 -33.07 19.27
N GLN A 329 -0.12 -33.39 17.99
CA GLN A 329 0.94 -33.60 17.00
C GLN A 329 1.86 -32.39 16.91
N THR A 330 1.29 -31.18 16.85
CA THR A 330 2.07 -29.94 16.83
C THR A 330 2.91 -29.77 18.10
N CYS A 331 2.42 -30.19 19.26
CA CYS A 331 3.16 -30.11 20.51
C CYS A 331 4.28 -31.16 20.56
N LEU A 332 4.02 -32.38 20.09
CA LEU A 332 5.03 -33.43 19.97
C LEU A 332 6.17 -33.00 19.03
N GLU A 333 5.85 -32.45 17.86
CA GLU A 333 6.85 -31.96 16.89
C GLU A 333 7.74 -30.84 17.45
N ARG A 334 7.18 -29.94 18.26
CA ARG A 334 7.88 -28.74 18.74
C ARG A 334 8.57 -28.93 20.07
N TYR A 335 7.98 -29.74 20.95
CA TYR A 335 8.34 -29.82 22.36
C TYR A 335 8.48 -31.26 22.86
N ASN A 336 8.28 -32.27 21.99
CA ASN A 336 8.32 -33.69 22.33
C ASN A 336 7.36 -34.11 23.46
N VAL A 337 6.30 -33.32 23.70
CA VAL A 337 5.27 -33.56 24.71
C VAL A 337 3.87 -33.28 24.15
N GLU A 338 2.84 -33.96 24.65
CA GLU A 338 1.46 -33.79 24.15
C GLU A 338 0.84 -32.45 24.55
N ASN A 339 1.32 -31.84 25.63
CA ASN A 339 0.85 -30.57 26.14
C ASN A 339 2.05 -29.66 26.48
N PRO A 340 2.07 -28.39 26.05
CA PRO A 340 3.17 -27.46 26.34
C PRO A 340 3.50 -27.30 27.83
N MET A 341 2.55 -27.52 28.74
CA MET A 341 2.81 -27.45 30.19
C MET A 341 3.55 -28.67 30.76
N GLN A 342 3.70 -29.74 29.99
CA GLN A 342 4.56 -30.87 30.32
C GLN A 342 6.04 -30.59 29.96
N ASP A 343 6.33 -29.56 29.17
CA ASP A 343 7.69 -29.09 28.95
C ASP A 343 8.15 -28.19 30.09
N ALA A 344 9.33 -28.47 30.66
CA ALA A 344 9.81 -27.79 31.86
C ALA A 344 10.10 -26.31 31.62
N GLU A 345 10.69 -25.95 30.48
CA GLU A 345 11.04 -24.57 30.17
C GLU A 345 9.79 -23.70 29.95
N LEU A 346 8.83 -24.23 29.20
CA LEU A 346 7.56 -23.54 28.97
C LEU A 346 6.75 -23.42 30.26
N SER A 347 6.72 -24.48 31.07
CA SER A 347 6.05 -24.51 32.37
C SER A 347 6.66 -23.50 33.35
N GLU A 348 7.99 -23.42 33.42
CA GLU A 348 8.73 -22.43 34.23
C GLU A 348 8.41 -20.99 33.78
N LYS A 349 8.47 -20.75 32.46
CA LYS A 349 8.19 -19.44 31.87
C LYS A 349 6.75 -18.99 32.10
N ALA A 350 5.79 -19.92 32.01
CA ALA A 350 4.40 -19.65 32.31
C ALA A 350 4.21 -19.33 33.80
N SER A 351 4.77 -20.16 34.69
CA SER A 351 4.67 -20.00 36.14
C SER A 351 5.15 -18.63 36.62
N LYS A 352 6.29 -18.15 36.11
CA LYS A 352 6.86 -16.83 36.47
C LYS A 352 5.94 -15.64 36.17
N LYS A 353 5.03 -15.78 35.21
CA LYS A 353 4.09 -14.72 34.82
C LYS A 353 2.73 -14.84 35.51
N SER A 354 2.40 -16.02 36.02
CA SER A 354 1.08 -16.33 36.56
C SER A 354 0.93 -15.98 38.04
N TYR A 355 2.01 -16.04 38.83
CA TYR A 355 1.94 -15.92 40.28
C TYR A 355 2.76 -14.74 40.81
N LYS A 356 2.32 -14.18 41.94
CA LYS A 356 3.12 -13.24 42.72
C LYS A 356 4.17 -14.03 43.50
N LEU A 357 5.37 -14.11 42.94
CA LEU A 357 6.52 -14.76 43.56
C LEU A 357 6.97 -13.99 44.81
N LYS A 358 7.48 -14.73 45.80
CA LYS A 358 8.12 -14.22 47.01
C LYS A 358 9.61 -14.49 46.92
N GLU A 359 10.41 -13.48 47.25
CA GLU A 359 11.85 -13.63 47.36
C GLU A 359 12.21 -14.24 48.72
N PHE A 360 12.94 -15.34 48.71
CA PHE A 360 13.57 -15.94 49.87
C PHE A 360 15.07 -15.69 49.81
N LYS A 361 15.66 -15.15 50.88
CA LYS A 361 17.09 -14.83 50.97
C LYS A 361 17.80 -15.81 51.89
N PHE A 362 18.81 -16.49 51.36
CA PHE A 362 19.69 -17.35 52.14
C PHE A 362 20.71 -16.52 52.92
N ILE A 363 21.28 -17.11 53.98
CA ILE A 363 22.32 -16.48 54.81
C ILE A 363 23.56 -16.12 53.96
N CYS A 364 23.87 -16.92 52.94
CA CYS A 364 24.96 -16.68 51.99
C CYS A 364 24.71 -15.50 51.02
N GLY A 365 23.53 -14.86 51.05
CA GLY A 365 23.16 -13.73 50.19
C GLY A 365 22.49 -14.12 48.87
N ASN A 366 22.52 -15.40 48.49
CA ASN A 366 21.79 -15.91 47.34
C ASN A 366 20.26 -15.85 47.58
N THR A 367 19.49 -15.73 46.49
CA THR A 367 18.03 -15.64 46.57
C THR A 367 17.33 -16.61 45.63
N ILE A 368 16.16 -17.09 46.04
CA ILE A 368 15.24 -17.87 45.20
C ILE A 368 13.85 -17.25 45.22
N GLN A 369 13.10 -17.50 44.14
CA GLN A 369 11.75 -17.02 43.97
C GLN A 369 10.79 -18.19 44.13
N VAL A 370 9.92 -18.11 45.14
CA VAL A 370 9.04 -19.20 45.57
C VAL A 370 7.59 -18.74 45.70
N GLN A 371 6.66 -19.67 45.80
CA GLN A 371 5.22 -19.41 45.83
C GLN A 371 4.59 -19.85 47.15
N GLY A 372 3.36 -19.39 47.38
CA GLY A 372 2.51 -19.90 48.47
C GLY A 372 3.20 -19.93 49.84
N TYR A 373 3.26 -21.13 50.42
CA TYR A 373 3.78 -21.43 51.76
C TYR A 373 5.22 -22.00 51.72
N GLU A 374 5.83 -22.09 50.53
CA GLU A 374 7.20 -22.61 50.33
C GLU A 374 8.26 -21.90 51.20
N PRO A 375 8.20 -20.57 51.45
CA PRO A 375 9.15 -19.92 52.35
C PRO A 375 9.23 -20.55 53.75
N PHE A 376 8.12 -21.08 54.28
CA PHE A 376 8.11 -21.66 55.62
C PHE A 376 8.83 -23.01 55.67
N LEU A 377 8.75 -23.80 54.59
CA LEU A 377 9.56 -25.01 54.47
C LEU A 377 11.03 -24.66 54.30
N LEU A 378 11.37 -23.65 53.49
CA LEU A 378 12.75 -23.21 53.33
C LEU A 378 13.38 -22.75 54.64
N ASP A 379 12.65 -22.01 55.48
CA ASP A 379 13.10 -21.62 56.82
C ASP A 379 13.43 -22.84 57.71
N ILE A 380 12.69 -23.95 57.56
CA ILE A 380 12.93 -25.20 58.29
C ILE A 380 14.17 -25.89 57.73
N LEU A 381 14.27 -26.07 56.41
CA LEU A 381 15.39 -26.74 55.76
C LEU A 381 16.73 -26.02 56.00
N VAL A 382 16.74 -24.68 55.99
CA VAL A 382 17.95 -23.90 56.31
C VAL A 382 18.39 -24.10 57.76
N LYS A 383 17.45 -24.25 58.70
CA LYS A 383 17.77 -24.57 60.12
C LYS A 383 18.31 -25.99 60.29
N GLU A 384 17.88 -26.91 59.43
CA GLU A 384 18.39 -28.28 59.37
C GLU A 384 19.79 -28.38 58.73
N GLY A 385 20.28 -27.27 58.16
CA GLY A 385 21.65 -27.14 57.65
C GLY A 385 21.79 -27.15 56.13
N TYR A 386 20.69 -27.24 55.37
CA TYR A 386 20.74 -27.20 53.91
C TYR A 386 21.08 -25.80 53.38
N THR A 387 21.94 -25.74 52.37
CA THR A 387 22.37 -24.49 51.72
C THR A 387 21.61 -24.22 50.42
N PHE A 388 21.90 -23.09 49.79
CA PHE A 388 21.33 -22.74 48.48
C PHE A 388 21.66 -23.78 47.39
N GLU A 389 22.84 -24.38 47.46
CA GLU A 389 23.35 -25.35 46.50
C GLU A 389 22.64 -26.71 46.62
N ASP A 390 22.08 -27.02 47.80
CA ASP A 390 21.43 -28.30 48.08
C ASP A 390 19.98 -28.36 47.61
N ILE A 391 19.35 -27.19 47.43
CA ILE A 391 17.89 -27.04 47.25
C ILE A 391 17.56 -26.70 45.80
N LEU A 392 16.85 -27.61 45.11
CA LEU A 392 16.37 -27.41 43.76
C LEU A 392 14.88 -27.06 43.74
N THR A 393 14.54 -25.90 43.16
CA THR A 393 13.14 -25.40 43.07
C THR A 393 12.70 -25.08 41.65
N LYS A 394 13.63 -24.98 40.69
CA LYS A 394 13.28 -24.67 39.29
C LYS A 394 12.68 -25.90 38.62
N ARG A 395 11.61 -25.71 37.85
CA ARG A 395 10.93 -26.81 37.13
C ARG A 395 11.82 -27.54 36.13
N THR A 396 12.90 -26.89 35.67
CA THR A 396 13.92 -27.46 34.79
C THR A 396 15.01 -28.26 35.51
N GLN A 397 15.08 -28.19 36.83
CA GLN A 397 16.10 -28.83 37.65
C GLN A 397 15.55 -29.96 38.53
N VAL A 398 14.25 -29.92 38.84
CA VAL A 398 13.58 -30.99 39.59
C VAL A 398 13.43 -32.27 38.76
N PRO A 399 13.29 -33.45 39.41
CA PRO A 399 13.15 -34.72 38.72
C PRO A 399 11.95 -34.76 37.76
N GLU A 400 12.10 -35.52 36.68
CA GLU A 400 11.02 -35.75 35.71
C GLU A 400 10.13 -36.89 36.18
N ILE A 401 9.00 -36.53 36.81
CA ILE A 401 8.05 -37.50 37.36
C ILE A 401 6.73 -37.41 36.61
N TRP A 402 6.20 -38.56 36.21
CA TRP A 402 4.95 -38.68 35.48
C TRP A 402 3.92 -39.40 36.32
N TYR A 403 2.69 -38.89 36.33
CA TYR A 403 1.55 -39.54 36.97
C TYR A 403 0.35 -39.56 36.03
N GLU A 404 -0.54 -40.52 36.27
CA GLU A 404 -1.74 -40.72 35.46
C GLU A 404 -2.99 -40.35 36.26
N LYS A 405 -3.85 -39.52 35.65
CA LYS A 405 -5.15 -39.15 36.24
C LYS A 405 -6.21 -40.18 35.87
N LYS A 406 -7.34 -40.24 36.58
CA LYS A 406 -8.47 -41.19 36.35
C LYS A 406 -8.96 -41.37 34.91
N ASN A 407 -8.64 -40.44 34.01
CA ASN A 407 -9.04 -40.48 32.59
C ASN A 407 -7.89 -40.92 31.66
N ASN A 408 -6.93 -41.67 32.20
CA ASN A 408 -5.71 -42.13 31.52
C ASN A 408 -4.88 -41.00 30.88
N LYS A 409 -4.98 -39.78 31.43
CA LYS A 409 -4.18 -38.64 30.97
C LYS A 409 -2.90 -38.57 31.78
N LYS A 410 -1.78 -38.79 31.10
CA LYS A 410 -0.44 -38.55 31.65
C LYS A 410 -0.19 -37.06 31.87
N SER A 411 0.34 -36.73 33.04
CA SER A 411 0.71 -35.38 33.43
C SER A 411 2.11 -35.42 34.04
N ARG A 412 2.93 -34.41 33.71
CA ARG A 412 4.21 -34.21 34.38
C ARG A 412 3.98 -33.51 35.72
N TYR A 413 4.59 -34.04 36.76
CA TYR A 413 4.64 -33.43 38.08
C TYR A 413 5.91 -32.58 38.19
N TYR A 414 5.74 -31.36 38.71
CA TYR A 414 6.84 -30.50 39.11
C TYR A 414 6.68 -30.28 40.61
N CYS A 415 7.61 -30.83 41.40
CA CYS A 415 7.61 -30.64 42.83
C CYS A 415 8.02 -29.22 43.22
N ASP A 416 7.64 -28.83 44.43
CA ASP A 416 7.95 -27.50 44.95
C ASP A 416 9.44 -27.40 45.35
N ILE A 417 9.97 -28.43 46.03
CA ILE A 417 11.39 -28.52 46.42
C ILE A 417 11.90 -29.95 46.25
N TYR A 418 13.13 -30.09 45.75
CA TYR A 418 13.86 -31.36 45.70
C TYR A 418 15.26 -31.19 46.28
N ILE A 419 15.66 -32.13 47.14
CA ILE A 419 17.00 -32.20 47.73
C ILE A 419 17.69 -33.48 47.22
N PRO A 420 18.68 -33.36 46.32
CA PRO A 420 19.37 -34.52 45.73
C PRO A 420 20.12 -35.37 46.75
N GLN A 421 20.70 -34.75 47.78
CA GLN A 421 21.53 -35.43 48.78
C GLN A 421 20.78 -36.53 49.54
N THR A 422 19.51 -36.26 49.87
CA THR A 422 18.62 -37.20 50.57
C THR A 422 17.64 -37.90 49.65
N ASN A 423 17.69 -37.59 48.35
CA ASN A 423 16.74 -38.06 47.34
C ASN A 423 15.28 -37.75 47.74
N THR A 424 15.05 -36.60 48.39
CA THR A 424 13.76 -36.23 48.98
C THR A 424 13.07 -35.13 48.21
N ILE A 425 11.81 -35.37 47.87
CA ILE A 425 10.86 -34.44 47.27
C ILE A 425 9.94 -33.90 48.35
N TYR A 426 9.80 -32.59 48.39
CA TYR A 426 8.85 -31.91 49.27
C TYR A 426 7.77 -31.21 48.44
N GLU A 427 6.51 -31.50 48.77
CA GLU A 427 5.34 -30.80 48.23
C GLU A 427 4.70 -29.96 49.33
N VAL A 428 4.62 -28.66 49.08
CA VAL A 428 4.07 -27.69 50.03
C VAL A 428 2.63 -27.36 49.67
N LYS A 429 1.75 -27.42 50.67
CA LYS A 429 0.32 -27.12 50.49
C LYS A 429 -0.21 -26.31 51.66
N SER A 430 -1.23 -25.50 51.40
CA SER A 430 -2.12 -25.05 52.47
C SER A 430 -3.15 -26.13 52.77
N THR A 431 -3.69 -26.16 53.99
CA THR A 431 -4.78 -27.09 54.37
C THR A 431 -5.94 -27.07 53.36
N TRP A 432 -6.34 -25.88 52.89
CA TRP A 432 -7.39 -25.72 51.89
C TRP A 432 -7.03 -26.33 50.52
N THR A 433 -5.82 -26.06 50.02
CA THR A 433 -5.38 -26.55 48.70
C THR A 433 -5.19 -28.06 48.70
N TYR A 434 -4.71 -28.61 49.82
CA TYR A 434 -4.58 -30.04 50.01
C TYR A 434 -5.95 -30.73 49.97
N LYS A 435 -6.91 -30.27 50.79
CA LYS A 435 -8.28 -30.82 50.86
C LYS A 435 -8.98 -30.84 49.49
N ASN A 436 -8.83 -29.80 48.69
CA ASN A 436 -9.48 -29.73 47.39
C ASN A 436 -8.93 -30.71 46.35
N ASN A 437 -7.72 -31.23 46.52
CA ASN A 437 -7.04 -32.06 45.53
C ASN A 437 -6.38 -33.31 46.16
N ILE A 438 -6.93 -33.85 47.24
CA ILE A 438 -6.37 -34.99 47.99
C ILE A 438 -5.95 -36.10 47.05
N GLU A 439 -6.88 -36.55 46.21
CA GLU A 439 -6.64 -37.68 45.32
C GLU A 439 -5.47 -37.45 44.34
N VAL A 440 -5.41 -36.27 43.71
CA VAL A 440 -4.33 -35.94 42.78
C VAL A 440 -3.00 -35.78 43.51
N ASN A 441 -3.01 -35.26 44.74
CA ASN A 441 -1.81 -35.17 45.56
C ASN A 441 -1.29 -36.56 45.91
N LEU A 442 -2.17 -37.48 46.31
CA LEU A 442 -1.79 -38.87 46.59
C LEU A 442 -1.24 -39.58 45.35
N LEU A 443 -1.82 -39.36 44.16
CA LEU A 443 -1.27 -39.90 42.90
C LEU A 443 0.14 -39.38 42.61
N LYS A 444 0.42 -38.10 42.87
CA LYS A 444 1.78 -37.56 42.73
C LYS A 444 2.75 -38.19 43.73
N LYS A 445 2.34 -38.30 45.01
CA LYS A 445 3.13 -38.94 46.07
C LYS A 445 3.49 -40.37 45.67
N GLN A 446 2.49 -41.15 45.25
CA GLN A 446 2.71 -42.53 44.81
C GLN A 446 3.66 -42.58 43.61
N ALA A 447 3.48 -41.72 42.60
CA ALA A 447 4.38 -41.66 41.45
C ALA A 447 5.83 -41.31 41.82
N CYS A 448 6.04 -40.50 42.87
CA CYS A 448 7.38 -40.21 43.37
C CYS A 448 7.99 -41.43 44.07
N ILE A 449 7.21 -42.11 44.91
CA ILE A 449 7.64 -43.32 45.63
C ILE A 449 7.97 -44.44 44.64
N ASP A 450 7.10 -44.67 43.64
CA ASP A 450 7.31 -45.67 42.60
C ASP A 450 8.55 -45.37 41.74
N ALA A 451 8.89 -44.09 41.57
CA ALA A 451 10.11 -43.64 40.91
C ALA A 451 11.35 -43.67 41.83
N GLY A 452 11.22 -44.12 43.08
CA GLY A 452 12.31 -44.32 44.03
C GLY A 452 12.69 -43.09 44.85
N PHE A 453 11.86 -42.05 44.89
CA PHE A 453 12.10 -40.83 45.69
C PHE A 453 11.47 -40.93 47.07
N ASN A 454 12.15 -40.36 48.06
CA ASN A 454 11.51 -40.03 49.34
C ASN A 454 10.54 -38.87 49.10
N PHE A 455 9.37 -38.91 49.73
CA PHE A 455 8.34 -37.89 49.50
C PHE A 455 7.72 -37.41 50.82
N GLU A 456 7.68 -36.09 51.00
CA GLU A 456 7.05 -35.47 52.16
C GLU A 456 6.06 -34.37 51.77
N PHE A 457 4.88 -34.43 52.37
CA PHE A 457 3.98 -33.28 52.38
C PHE A 457 4.29 -32.35 53.55
N TYR A 458 4.39 -31.06 53.22
CA TYR A 458 4.40 -29.98 54.19
C TYR A 458 3.11 -29.17 54.04
N ILE A 459 2.12 -29.54 54.86
CA ILE A 459 0.80 -28.91 54.87
C ILE A 459 0.78 -27.87 55.98
N PHE A 460 0.54 -26.60 55.63
CA PHE A 460 0.49 -25.50 56.59
C PHE A 460 -0.92 -24.94 56.76
N ASP A 461 -1.29 -24.62 58.01
CA ASP A 461 -2.48 -23.84 58.31
C ASP A 461 -2.26 -22.32 58.10
N GLY A 462 -3.32 -21.53 58.27
CA GLY A 462 -3.24 -20.07 58.16
C GLY A 462 -2.35 -19.40 59.21
N LYS A 463 -2.03 -20.11 60.30
CA LYS A 463 -1.17 -19.68 61.41
C LYS A 463 0.28 -20.19 61.28
N ARG A 464 0.61 -20.84 60.15
CA ARG A 464 1.94 -21.40 59.82
C ARG A 464 2.33 -22.64 60.63
N ASN A 465 1.37 -23.32 61.26
CA ASN A 465 1.63 -24.61 61.89
C ASN A 465 1.62 -25.72 60.82
N ARG A 466 2.56 -26.66 60.92
CA ARG A 466 2.54 -27.90 60.11
C ARG A 466 1.40 -28.78 60.62
N ILE A 467 0.59 -29.28 59.68
CA ILE A 467 -0.51 -30.20 59.94
C ILE A 467 -0.16 -31.55 59.30
N ASP A 468 -0.42 -32.64 60.02
CA ASP A 468 -0.20 -34.00 59.54
C ASP A 468 -1.19 -34.34 58.40
N GLU A 469 -0.70 -35.04 57.37
CA GLU A 469 -1.53 -35.47 56.23
C GLU A 469 -2.64 -36.46 56.64
N ASN A 470 -2.45 -37.22 57.73
CA ASN A 470 -3.41 -38.21 58.23
C ASN A 470 -4.66 -37.58 58.88
N LEU A 471 -4.68 -36.26 59.04
CA LEU A 471 -5.81 -35.50 59.59
C LEU A 471 -6.84 -35.09 58.52
N PHE A 472 -6.67 -35.52 57.26
CA PHE A 472 -7.45 -35.06 56.10
C PHE A 472 -8.28 -36.15 55.42
#